data_AF-A0A6C7EBT5-F1
#
_entry.id   AF-A0A6C7EBT5-F1
#
_cell.length_a   1.000
_cell.length_b   1.000
_cell.length_c   1.000
_cell.angle_alpha   90.00
_cell.angle_beta   90.00
_cell.angle_gamma   90.00
#
_symmetry.space_group_name_H-M   'P 1'
#
loop_
_entity.id
_entity.type
_entity.pdbx_description
1 polymer ?
#
loop_
_entity_poly.entity_id
_entity_poly.type
_entity_poly.pdbx_seq_one_letter_code
_entity_poly.pdbx_strand_id
1 'polypeptide(L)'
;MRVHELIDILTDQPPDAEVELAVIAPVEDSNEDITVDRYFVDGVLPWQDAEDDDGAEIADGDLTIWLVGGEEGDVNAFLDAIEQPDA
;
A
#
# COMPACT_ATOMS: atom_id res chain seq x y z
N MET A 1 -6.75 0.90 -9.11
CA MET A 1 -6.42 2.34 -9.18
C MET A 1 -5.04 2.44 -9.78
N ARG A 2 -4.86 3.19 -10.87
CA ARG A 2 -3.56 3.35 -11.53
C ARG A 2 -2.78 4.52 -10.91
N VAL A 3 -1.45 4.47 -11.00
CA VAL A 3 -0.56 5.51 -10.46
C VAL A 3 -0.89 6.90 -10.99
N HIS A 4 -1.23 7.01 -12.28
CA HIS A 4 -1.59 8.31 -12.88
C HIS A 4 -2.88 8.90 -12.28
N GLU A 5 -3.85 8.06 -11.90
CA GLU A 5 -5.10 8.51 -11.26
C GLU A 5 -4.82 8.98 -9.82
N LEU A 6 -3.91 8.30 -9.12
CA LEU A 6 -3.46 8.72 -7.79
C LEU A 6 -2.73 10.07 -7.85
N ILE A 7 -1.81 10.24 -8.80
CA ILE A 7 -1.08 11.51 -8.99
C ILE A 7 -2.06 12.65 -9.29
N ASP A 8 -3.07 12.41 -10.13
CA ASP A 8 -4.08 13.42 -10.47
C ASP A 8 -4.82 13.90 -9.19
N ILE A 9 -5.23 12.97 -8.33
CA ILE A 9 -5.89 13.29 -7.05
C ILE A 9 -4.96 14.04 -6.08
N LEU A 10 -3.69 13.63 -6.00
CA LEU A 10 -2.71 14.25 -5.11
C LEU A 10 -2.22 15.61 -5.62
N THR A 11 -2.28 15.87 -6.93
CA THR A 11 -1.83 17.13 -7.54
C THR A 11 -2.65 18.34 -7.06
N ASP A 12 -3.92 18.13 -6.71
CA ASP A 12 -4.79 19.16 -6.14
C ASP A 12 -4.56 19.42 -4.64
N GLN A 13 -3.72 18.62 -3.96
CA GLN A 13 -3.42 18.77 -2.53
C GLN A 13 -2.23 19.72 -2.29
N PRO A 14 -2.14 20.35 -1.10
CA PRO A 14 -0.98 21.16 -0.76
C PRO A 14 0.30 20.30 -0.70
N PRO A 15 1.46 20.83 -1.14
CA PRO A 15 2.69 20.06 -1.26
C PRO A 15 3.27 19.59 0.08
N ASP A 16 2.89 20.26 1.17
CA ASP A 16 3.30 19.93 2.54
C ASP A 16 2.27 19.05 3.28
N ALA A 17 1.26 18.50 2.58
CA ALA A 17 0.31 17.57 3.19
C ALA A 17 0.96 16.21 3.48
N GLU A 18 0.63 15.65 4.65
CA GLU A 18 0.99 14.28 5.01
C GLU A 18 0.02 13.28 4.39
N VAL A 19 0.53 12.10 4.00
CA VAL A 19 -0.26 11.00 3.43
C VAL A 19 -0.44 9.91 4.50
N GLU A 20 -1.68 9.60 4.84
CA GLU A 20 -2.05 8.53 5.77
C GLU A 20 -2.86 7.44 5.04
N LEU A 21 -2.61 6.18 5.39
CA LEU A 21 -3.41 5.03 4.99
C LEU A 21 -4.49 4.76 6.04
N ALA A 22 -5.76 4.84 5.64
CA ALA A 22 -6.89 4.48 6.49
C ALA A 22 -7.45 3.12 6.08
N VAL A 23 -7.43 2.15 7.00
CA VAL A 23 -8.05 0.83 6.84
C VAL A 23 -9.36 0.81 7.60
N ILE A 24 -10.46 0.63 6.87
CA ILE A 24 -11.80 0.58 7.44
C ILE A 24 -12.18 -0.89 7.57
N ALA A 25 -12.37 -1.37 8.80
CA ALA A 25 -12.80 -2.74 9.00
C ALA A 25 -14.24 -2.93 8.51
N PRO A 26 -14.59 -4.10 7.96
CA PRO A 26 -15.95 -4.38 7.52
C PRO A 26 -16.92 -4.32 8.70
N VAL A 27 -18.03 -3.62 8.49
CA VAL A 27 -19.14 -3.58 9.46
C VAL A 27 -19.92 -4.87 9.30
N GLU A 28 -19.81 -5.78 10.27
CA GLU A 28 -20.69 -6.96 10.33
C GLU A 28 -22.09 -6.51 10.81
N ASP A 29 -23.17 -7.11 10.30
CA ASP A 29 -24.56 -6.79 10.72
C ASP A 29 -24.81 -6.85 12.24
N SER A 30 -23.90 -7.48 13.01
CA SER A 30 -23.97 -7.57 14.48
C SER A 30 -23.14 -6.53 15.23
N ASN A 31 -22.34 -5.72 14.53
CA ASN A 31 -21.51 -4.65 15.08
C ASN A 31 -21.88 -3.32 14.41
N GLU A 32 -22.44 -2.38 15.15
CA GLU A 32 -22.81 -1.04 14.65
C GLU A 32 -21.61 -0.07 14.60
N ASP A 33 -20.45 -0.50 15.09
CA ASP A 33 -19.24 0.32 15.21
C ASP A 33 -18.31 0.14 14.01
N ILE A 34 -18.11 1.21 13.24
CA ILE A 34 -17.09 1.28 12.20
C ILE A 34 -15.74 1.50 12.88
N THR A 35 -14.83 0.53 12.82
CA THR A 35 -13.44 0.75 13.23
C THR A 35 -12.62 1.25 12.04
N VAL A 36 -11.84 2.30 12.29
CA VAL A 36 -10.94 2.91 11.31
C VAL A 36 -9.56 2.97 11.91
N ASP A 37 -8.65 2.19 11.35
CA ASP A 37 -7.24 2.19 11.71
C ASP A 37 -6.51 3.14 10.75
N ARG A 38 -5.63 3.99 11.29
CA ARG A 38 -4.87 4.98 10.51
C ARG A 38 -3.39 4.74 10.70
N TYR A 39 -2.67 4.72 9.59
CA TYR A 39 -1.25 4.45 9.53
C TYR A 39 -0.55 5.51 8.69
N PHE A 40 0.61 5.99 9.13
CA PHE A 40 1.47 6.81 8.29
C PHE A 40 2.05 5.97 7.16
N VAL A 41 2.22 6.54 5.98
CA VAL A 41 2.89 5.86 4.87
C VAL A 41 4.40 6.09 5.01
N ASP A 42 5.10 5.07 5.47
CA ASP A 42 6.56 5.10 5.68
C ASP A 42 7.34 4.57 4.47
N GLY A 43 6.66 3.85 3.56
CA GLY A 43 7.33 3.25 2.40
C GLY A 43 6.42 3.07 1.19
N VAL A 44 7.05 3.08 0.01
CA VAL A 44 6.42 2.78 -1.27
C VAL A 44 7.29 1.76 -1.99
N LEU A 45 6.73 0.60 -2.31
CA LEU A 45 7.49 -0.51 -2.86
C LEU A 45 6.82 -1.06 -4.12
N PRO A 46 7.59 -1.39 -5.16
CA PRO A 46 7.06 -2.16 -6.27
C PRO A 46 6.75 -3.59 -5.78
N TRP A 47 5.51 -4.02 -5.96
CA TRP A 47 5.11 -5.42 -5.81
C TRP A 47 5.02 -6.05 -7.19
N GLN A 48 5.84 -7.07 -7.40
CA GLN A 48 5.71 -7.98 -8.52
C GLN A 48 5.17 -9.27 -7.95
N ASP A 49 3.84 -9.46 -7.99
CA ASP A 49 3.33 -10.82 -7.86
C ASP A 49 3.85 -11.55 -9.10
N ALA A 50 4.79 -12.45 -8.87
CA ALA A 50 5.23 -13.37 -9.89
C ALA A 50 4.01 -14.22 -10.26
N GLU A 51 3.62 -14.12 -11.53
CA GLU A 51 2.48 -14.80 -12.15
C GLU A 51 1.15 -14.05 -11.99
N ASP A 52 0.61 -13.58 -13.13
CA ASP A 52 -0.85 -13.45 -13.30
C ASP A 52 -1.52 -14.76 -12.81
N ASP A 53 -2.79 -14.74 -12.40
CA ASP A 53 -3.57 -15.95 -12.00
C ASP A 53 -3.56 -17.06 -13.09
N ASP A 54 -3.07 -16.75 -14.29
CA ASP A 54 -2.87 -17.60 -15.47
C ASP A 54 -1.40 -17.98 -15.78
N GLY A 55 -0.40 -17.65 -14.94
CA GLY A 55 1.00 -18.07 -15.12
C GLY A 55 1.76 -17.38 -16.27
N ALA A 56 1.30 -16.21 -16.72
CA ALA A 56 1.94 -15.44 -17.78
C ALA A 56 2.94 -14.40 -17.22
N GLU A 57 4.02 -14.14 -17.95
CA GLU A 57 4.96 -13.07 -17.63
C GLU A 57 4.24 -11.72 -17.65
N ILE A 58 4.17 -11.06 -16.49
CA ILE A 58 3.60 -9.72 -16.34
C ILE A 58 4.33 -8.74 -17.27
N ALA A 59 3.59 -8.13 -18.19
CA ALA A 59 4.11 -7.04 -19.00
C ALA A 59 4.32 -5.81 -18.10
N ASP A 60 5.19 -4.87 -18.49
CA ASP A 60 5.46 -3.57 -17.83
C ASP A 60 4.19 -2.75 -17.43
N GLY A 61 3.00 -3.16 -17.90
CA GLY A 61 1.70 -2.57 -17.56
C GLY A 61 1.04 -3.06 -16.26
N ASP A 62 1.52 -4.14 -15.65
CA ASP A 62 0.90 -4.78 -14.47
C ASP A 62 1.71 -4.57 -13.18
N LEU A 63 2.64 -3.60 -13.17
CA LEU A 63 3.36 -3.18 -11.98
C LEU A 63 2.38 -2.66 -10.93
N THR A 64 2.26 -3.41 -9.83
CA THR A 64 1.48 -3.00 -8.67
C THR A 64 2.41 -2.30 -7.68
N ILE A 65 1.99 -1.16 -7.14
CA ILE A 65 2.76 -0.43 -6.12
C ILE A 65 2.05 -0.58 -4.78
N TRP A 66 2.79 -0.95 -3.75
CA TRP A 66 2.31 -1.03 -2.39
C TRP A 66 2.67 0.24 -1.62
N LEU A 67 1.70 0.79 -0.91
CA LEU A 67 1.89 1.82 0.11
C LEU A 67 1.92 1.11 1.45
N VAL A 68 3.05 1.18 2.15
CA VAL A 68 3.26 0.47 3.41
C VAL A 68 3.19 1.47 4.56
N GLY A 69 2.34 1.14 5.52
CA GLY A 69 2.15 1.89 6.76
C GLY A 69 1.75 0.94 7.88
N GLY A 70 2.17 1.24 9.10
CA GLY A 70 2.02 0.35 10.25
C GLY A 70 2.63 0.95 11.51
N GLU A 71 2.79 0.14 12.56
CA GLU A 71 3.62 0.53 13.69
C GLU A 71 5.08 0.63 13.22
N GLU A 72 5.80 1.69 13.62
CA GLU A 72 7.18 1.98 13.18
C GLU A 72 8.11 0.76 13.28
N GLY A 73 7.99 -0.02 14.37
CA GLY A 73 8.79 -1.24 14.58
C GLY A 73 8.47 -2.35 13.58
N ASP A 74 7.19 -2.56 13.28
CA ASP A 74 6.73 -3.60 12.36
C ASP A 74 7.06 -3.24 10.91
N VAL A 75 6.87 -1.97 10.52
CA VAL A 75 7.22 -1.49 9.18
C VAL A 75 8.72 -1.59 8.97
N ASN A 76 9.53 -1.11 9.92
CA ASN A 76 10.98 -1.18 9.78
C ASN A 76 11.50 -2.63 9.71
N ALA A 77 10.91 -3.55 10.49
CA ALA A 77 11.23 -4.97 10.39
C ALA A 77 10.82 -5.59 9.06
N PHE A 78 9.67 -5.19 8.51
CA PHE A 78 9.21 -5.63 7.19
C PHE A 78 10.12 -5.12 6.07
N LEU A 79 10.49 -3.82 6.09
CA LEU A 79 11.41 -3.22 5.12
C LEU A 79 12.76 -3.91 5.12
N ASP A 80 13.34 -4.17 6.30
CA ASP A 80 14.62 -4.89 6.41
C ASP A 80 14.53 -6.33 5.85
N ALA A 81 13.40 -7.02 6.06
CA ALA A 81 13.20 -8.38 5.58
C ALA A 81 13.10 -8.48 4.05
N ILE A 82 12.48 -7.50 3.39
CA ILE A 82 12.34 -7.48 1.92
C ILE A 82 13.59 -6.93 1.22
N GLU A 83 14.40 -6.12 1.90
CA GLU A 83 15.67 -5.58 1.39
C GLU A 83 16.82 -6.61 1.43
N GLN A 84 16.62 -7.77 2.05
CA GLN A 84 17.56 -8.89 2.06
C GLN A 84 17.21 -10.06 1.10
N PRO A 85 16.98 -9.84 -0.22
CA PRO A 85 16.75 -10.94 -1.15
C PRO A 85 18.03 -11.61 -1.68
N ASP A 86 19.22 -11.32 -1.15
CA ASP A 86 20.47 -11.96 -1.59
C ASP A 86 21.39 -12.32 -0.41
N ALA A 87 21.37 -13.59 -0.01
CA ALA A 87 22.43 -14.29 0.73
C ALA A 87 22.70 -15.66 0.11
#